data_AF-A0A1M5YEY2-F1
#
_entry.id   AF-A0A1M5YEY2-F1
#
_cell.length_a   1.000
_cell.length_b   1.000
_cell.length_c   1.000
_cell.angle_alpha   90.00
_cell.angle_beta   90.00
_cell.angle_gamma   90.00
#
_symmetry.space_group_name_H-M   'P 1'
#
loop_
_entity.id
_entity.type
_entity.pdbx_description
1 polymer ?
#
loop_
_entity_poly.entity_id
_entity_poly.type
_entity_poly.pdbx_seq_one_letter_code
_entity_poly.pdbx_strand_id
1 'polypeptide(L)' 'MSEDNKTLCAHVEEELHVKDPQAYIQLIQPATHYCQGCGRSAAKAENVCKPQKLP' A
#
# COMPACT_ATOMS: atom_id res chain seq x y z
N MET A 1 16.59 13.16 3.07
CA MET A 1 15.63 13.08 1.96
C MET A 1 14.42 12.40 2.51
N SER A 2 13.33 13.15 2.69
CA SER A 2 12.11 12.70 3.36
C SER A 2 11.62 11.43 2.70
N GLU A 3 11.36 10.39 3.50
CA GLU A 3 10.74 9.15 3.04
C GLU A 3 9.32 9.50 2.55
N ASP A 4 9.21 9.84 1.27
CA ASP A 4 7.93 10.05 0.61
C ASP A 4 7.15 8.75 0.73
N ASN A 5 6.12 8.77 1.59
CA ASN A 5 5.22 7.65 1.78
C ASN A 5 4.51 7.33 0.45
N LYS A 6 5.08 6.40 -0.30
CA LYS A 6 4.54 5.96 -1.59
C LYS A 6 3.27 5.16 -1.38
N THR A 7 2.33 5.37 -2.31
CA THR A 7 1.12 4.53 -2.37
C THR A 7 1.44 3.17 -2.98
N LEU A 8 0.60 2.17 -2.72
CA LEU A 8 0.71 0.85 -3.33
C LEU A 8 0.68 0.91 -4.86
N CYS A 9 0.00 1.90 -5.46
CA CYS A 9 0.03 2.10 -6.90
C CYS A 9 1.44 2.37 -7.42
N ALA A 10 2.16 3.29 -6.77
CA ALA A 10 3.54 3.62 -7.14
C ALA A 10 4.47 2.40 -6.95
N HIS A 11 4.32 1.65 -5.85
CA HIS A 11 5.10 0.43 -5.64
C HIS A 11 4.85 -0.65 -6.70
N VAL A 12 3.63 -0.73 -7.24
CA VAL A 12 3.30 -1.67 -8.33
C VAL A 12 3.89 -1.22 -9.66
N GLU A 13 3.85 0.08 -9.97
CA GLU A 13 4.52 0.67 -11.15
C GLU A 13 6.03 0.43 -11.13
N GLU A 14 6.64 0.43 -9.94
CA GLU A 14 8.06 0.09 -9.72
C GLU A 14 8.33 -1.43 -9.70
N GLU A 15 7.29 -2.25 -9.86
CA GLU A 15 7.32 -3.72 -9.81
C GLU A 15 7.86 -4.26 -8.47
N LEU A 16 7.69 -3.54 -7.36
CA LEU A 16 8.17 -3.97 -6.04
C LEU A 16 7.62 -5.36 -5.69
N HIS A 17 6.35 -5.61 -6.00
CA HIS A 17 5.70 -6.92 -5.79
C HIS A 17 6.37 -8.09 -6.55
N VAL A 18 7.16 -7.81 -7.59
CA VAL A 18 7.95 -8.82 -8.33
C VAL A 18 9.40 -8.85 -7.82
N LYS A 19 10.01 -7.68 -7.64
CA LYS A 19 11.42 -7.52 -7.27
C LYS A 19 11.70 -7.89 -5.81
N ASP A 20 10.81 -7.50 -4.91
CA ASP A 20 10.84 -7.81 -3.48
C ASP A 20 9.41 -8.04 -2.95
N PRO A 21 8.87 -9.26 -3.15
CA PRO A 21 7.54 -9.60 -2.69
C PRO A 21 7.38 -9.47 -1.17
N GLN A 22 8.44 -9.70 -0.39
CA GLN A 22 8.39 -9.62 1.07
C GLN A 22 8.18 -8.18 1.54
N ALA A 23 8.92 -7.23 0.96
CA ALA A 23 8.70 -5.81 1.21
C ALA A 23 7.27 -5.39 0.83
N TYR A 24 6.76 -5.86 -0.31
CA TYR A 24 5.38 -5.55 -0.72
C TYR A 24 4.33 -6.16 0.24
N ILE A 25 4.53 -7.39 0.73
CA ILE A 25 3.65 -8.05 1.72
C ILE A 25 3.56 -7.21 3.00
N GLN A 26 4.67 -6.66 3.49
CA GLN A 26 4.67 -5.81 4.69
C GLN A 26 3.84 -4.53 4.53
N LEU A 27 3.65 -4.05 3.30
CA LEU A 27 2.80 -2.89 3.01
C LEU A 27 1.31 -3.24 2.99
N ILE A 28 0.96 -4.50 2.69
CA ILE A 28 -0.44 -4.95 2.54
C ILE A 28 -0.97 -5.77 3.73
N GLN A 29 -0.10 -6.24 4.64
CA GLN A 29 -0.46 -7.06 5.79
C GLN A 29 0.17 -6.59 7.11
N PRO A 30 -0.56 -6.67 8.25
CA PRO A 30 -2.00 -6.92 8.34
C PRO A 30 -2.78 -5.74 7.75
N ALA A 31 -3.79 -6.02 6.92
CA ALA A 31 -4.57 -4.96 6.30
C ALA A 31 -5.46 -4.26 7.33
N THR A 32 -5.28 -2.95 7.50
CA THR A 32 -6.10 -2.13 8.41
C THR A 32 -6.88 -1.05 7.66
N HIS A 33 -6.45 -0.73 6.44
CA HIS A 33 -7.09 0.25 5.58
C HIS A 33 -7.30 -0.32 4.18
N TYR A 34 -8.27 0.22 3.45
CA TYR A 34 -8.43 0.00 2.03
C TYR A 34 -8.68 1.32 1.29
N CYS A 35 -8.38 1.33 -0.01
CA CYS A 35 -8.71 2.45 -0.88
C CYS A 35 -10.16 2.35 -1.35
N GLN A 36 -10.99 3.35 -1.04
CA GLN A 36 -12.37 3.41 -1.53
C GLN A 36 -12.47 3.52 -3.07
N GLY A 37 -11.41 3.98 -3.74
CA GLY A 37 -11.40 4.17 -5.19
C GLY A 37 -11.00 2.94 -6.01
N CYS A 38 -9.96 2.21 -5.57
CA CYS A 38 -9.40 1.08 -6.31
C CYS A 38 -9.43 -0.26 -5.55
N GLY A 39 -9.92 -0.28 -4.31
CA GLY A 39 -10.08 -1.50 -3.51
C GLY A 39 -8.81 -2.09 -2.90
N ARG A 40 -7.62 -1.56 -3.22
CA ARG A 40 -6.34 -2.03 -2.62
C ARG A 40 -6.35 -1.87 -1.11
N SER A 41 -5.98 -2.92 -0.38
CA SER A 41 -5.82 -2.90 1.08
C SER A 41 -4.35 -2.68 1.47
N ALA A 42 -4.14 -2.01 2.60
CA ALA A 42 -2.84 -1.66 3.12
C ALA A 42 -2.78 -1.76 4.65
N ALA A 43 -1.57 -1.95 5.17
CA ALA A 43 -1.29 -1.94 6.59
C ALA A 43 -1.41 -0.55 7.21
N LYS A 44 -1.26 0.52 6.42
CA LYS A 44 -1.40 1.90 6.86
C LYS A 44 -2.21 2.73 5.87
N ALA A 45 -2.88 3.77 6.37
CA ALA A 45 -3.68 4.70 5.57
C ALA A 45 -2.84 5.44 4.51
N GLU A 46 -1.58 5.75 4.82
CA GLU A 46 -0.66 6.50 3.95
C GLU A 46 -0.28 5.76 2.66
N ASN A 47 -0.41 4.43 2.63
CA ASN A 47 -0.10 3.63 1.45
C ASN A 47 -1.25 3.54 0.44
N VAL A 48 -2.38 4.21 0.68
CA VAL A 48 -3.52 4.25 -0.26
C VAL A 48 -4.00 5.69 -0.48
N CYS A 49 -4.55 5.98 -1.66
CA CYS A 49 -4.93 7.35 -2.04
C CYS A 49 -6.26 7.84 -1.45
N LYS A 50 -7.18 6.94 -1.10
CA LYS A 50 -8.49 7.25 -0.46
C LYS A 50 -8.73 6.29 0.70
N PRO A 51 -8.00 6.42 1.82
CA PRO A 51 -8.03 5.46 2.91
C PRO A 51 -9.40 5.42 3.58
N GLN A 52 -9.89 4.21 3.81
CA GLN A 52 -11.00 3.87 4.69
C GLN A 52 -10.54 2.76 5.61
N LYS A 53 -10.94 2.79 6.89
CA LYS A 53 -10.61 1.71 7.83
C LYS A 53 -11.38 0.45 7.47
N LEU A 54 -10.70 -0.68 7.54
CA LEU A 54 -11.35 -1.99 7.52
C LEU A 54 -12.03 -2.23 8.89
N PRO A 55 -13.25 -2.77 8.89
CA PRO A 55 -13.99 -3.10 10.12
C PRO A 55 -13.37 -4.28 10.88
#